data_AF-A0A8S3GGX9-F1
#
_entry.id   AF-A0A8S3GGX9-F1
#
_cell.length_a   1.000
_cell.length_b   1.000
_cell.length_c   1.000
_cell.angle_alpha   90.00
_cell.angle_beta   90.00
_cell.angle_gamma   90.00
#
_symmetry.space_group_name_H-M   'P 1'
#
loop_
_entity.id
_entity.type
_entity.pdbx_description
1 polymer ?
#
loop_
_entity_poly.entity_id
_entity_poly.type
_entity_poly.pdbx_seq_one_letter_code
_entity_poly.pdbx_strand_id
1 'polypeptide(L)'
;SNSDYYKQLTTIHDFSQIHNLRLDRLSSPRFHPINGKTIIYLRKQYHMPDLNGSSTTLHWIDLETNKTVQLTRPIWGINDQQFYWIDSKTILFLSNRAESSLNQIFQLNLPDDVSAIGNFLDPIQITNYPLDIDNLV
;
A
#
# COMPACT_ATOMS: atom_id res chain seq x y z
N SER A 1 -35.82 -24.45 -4.86
CA SER A 1 -34.58 -25.04 -5.40
C SER A 1 -33.61 -23.92 -5.71
N ASN A 2 -32.30 -24.11 -5.48
CA ASN A 2 -31.22 -23.14 -5.75
C ASN A 2 -31.01 -22.79 -7.26
N SER A 3 -31.97 -23.11 -8.11
CA SER A 3 -31.89 -22.99 -9.57
C SER A 3 -32.15 -21.58 -10.09
N ASP A 4 -32.74 -20.69 -9.28
CA ASP A 4 -33.08 -19.33 -9.72
C ASP A 4 -31.99 -18.29 -9.44
N TYR A 5 -30.98 -18.62 -8.61
CA TYR A 5 -29.85 -17.72 -8.32
C TYR A 5 -28.88 -17.59 -9.51
N TYR A 6 -28.84 -18.60 -10.39
CA TYR A 6 -27.95 -18.63 -11.56
C TYR A 6 -28.56 -18.04 -12.84
N LYS A 7 -29.87 -17.73 -12.85
CA LYS A 7 -30.52 -17.08 -14.00
C LYS A 7 -30.21 -15.58 -14.12
N GLN A 8 -29.50 -15.00 -13.16
CA GLN A 8 -29.03 -13.61 -13.23
C GLN A 8 -27.68 -13.45 -13.97
N LEU A 9 -27.14 -14.52 -14.58
CA LEU A 9 -25.90 -14.44 -15.36
C LEU A 9 -26.08 -13.96 -16.80
N THR A 10 -27.32 -13.69 -17.24
CA THR A 10 -27.61 -13.18 -18.59
C THR A 10 -27.78 -11.66 -18.66
N THR A 11 -27.64 -10.94 -17.55
CA THR A 11 -27.44 -9.49 -17.58
C THR A 11 -25.98 -9.21 -17.90
N ILE A 12 -25.73 -8.66 -19.09
CA ILE A 12 -24.44 -8.06 -19.42
C ILE A 12 -24.24 -6.91 -18.44
N HIS A 13 -23.48 -7.17 -17.39
CA HIS A 13 -22.99 -6.14 -16.50
C HIS A 13 -21.64 -5.69 -17.04
N ASP A 14 -21.46 -4.38 -17.23
CA ASP A 14 -20.19 -3.79 -17.63
C ASP A 14 -19.04 -4.15 -16.66
N PHE A 15 -19.39 -4.61 -15.44
CA PHE A 15 -18.48 -5.14 -14.43
C PHE A 15 -18.91 -6.52 -13.94
N SER A 16 -18.09 -7.54 -14.22
CA SER A 16 -18.19 -8.85 -13.58
C SER A 16 -17.43 -8.94 -12.25
N GLN A 17 -17.65 -10.01 -11.47
CA GLN A 17 -17.02 -10.23 -10.15
C GLN A 17 -15.49 -10.15 -10.18
N ILE A 18 -14.85 -10.60 -11.28
CA ILE A 18 -13.39 -10.52 -11.44
C ILE A 18 -12.90 -9.07 -11.47
N HIS A 19 -13.71 -8.12 -11.94
CA HIS A 19 -13.36 -6.70 -11.96
C HIS A 19 -13.35 -6.13 -10.54
N ASN A 20 -14.28 -6.55 -9.67
CA ASN A 20 -14.28 -6.15 -8.26
C ASN A 20 -13.06 -6.69 -7.49
N LEU A 21 -12.59 -7.88 -7.84
CA LEU A 21 -11.38 -8.47 -7.24
C LEU A 21 -10.08 -7.76 -7.66
N ARG A 22 -10.12 -6.95 -8.73
CA ARG A 22 -8.98 -6.20 -9.27
C ARG A 22 -8.90 -4.77 -8.77
N LEU A 23 -9.90 -4.30 -8.01
CA LEU A 23 -9.90 -2.92 -7.52
C LEU A 23 -8.77 -2.73 -6.51
N ASP A 24 -7.99 -1.67 -6.75
CA ASP A 24 -7.00 -1.24 -5.80
C ASP A 24 -7.69 -0.80 -4.50
N ARG A 25 -7.07 -1.16 -3.37
CA ARG A 25 -7.60 -0.81 -2.05
C ARG A 25 -6.69 0.21 -1.41
N LEU A 26 -7.28 1.33 -1.00
CA LEU A 26 -6.57 2.39 -0.29
C LEU A 26 -6.78 2.23 1.20
N SER A 27 -5.75 2.49 2.00
CA SER A 27 -5.84 2.42 3.46
C SER A 27 -4.87 3.36 4.17
N SER A 28 -5.12 3.55 5.47
CA SER A 28 -4.24 4.29 6.39
C SER A 28 -3.84 5.70 5.95
N PRO A 29 -4.73 6.55 5.37
CA PRO A 29 -4.34 7.90 4.98
C PRO A 29 -3.90 8.72 6.19
N ARG A 30 -2.78 9.42 6.09
CA ARG A 30 -2.31 10.36 7.11
C ARG A 30 -1.79 11.64 6.47
N PHE A 31 -2.22 12.77 7.02
CA PHE A 31 -1.65 14.06 6.67
C PHE A 31 -0.19 14.15 7.07
N HIS A 32 0.59 14.88 6.29
CA HIS A 32 1.93 15.26 6.68
C HIS A 32 1.88 16.16 7.92
N PRO A 33 2.75 15.94 8.92
CA PRO A 33 2.57 16.47 10.29
C PRO A 33 2.63 18.00 10.40
N ILE A 34 3.30 18.68 9.46
CA ILE A 34 3.48 20.14 9.51
C ILE A 34 2.65 20.89 8.45
N ASN A 35 2.69 20.47 7.18
CA ASN A 35 2.11 21.26 6.10
C ASN A 35 0.59 21.03 5.90
N GLY A 36 0.02 19.90 6.33
CA GLY A 36 -1.40 19.56 6.13
C GLY A 36 -1.87 19.47 4.67
N LYS A 37 -0.98 19.63 3.69
CA LYS A 37 -1.30 19.74 2.24
C LYS A 37 -0.98 18.47 1.48
N THR A 38 -0.29 17.54 2.12
CA THR A 38 0.10 16.28 1.49
C THR A 38 -0.36 15.11 2.34
N ILE A 39 -0.76 14.02 1.70
CA ILE A 39 -1.19 12.79 2.37
C ILE A 39 -0.26 11.66 1.94
N ILE A 40 0.14 10.83 2.91
CA ILE A 40 0.64 9.48 2.61
C ILE A 40 -0.48 8.48 2.86
N TYR A 41 -0.59 7.48 2.00
CA TYR A 41 -1.54 6.39 2.14
C TYR A 41 -0.94 5.08 1.61
N LEU A 42 -1.54 3.96 2.00
CA LEU A 42 -1.20 2.65 1.48
C LEU A 42 -2.13 2.32 0.30
N ARG A 43 -1.57 1.75 -0.77
CA ARG A 43 -2.32 1.22 -1.91
C ARG A 43 -1.99 -0.25 -2.10
N LYS A 44 -2.99 -1.10 -1.94
CA LYS A 44 -2.94 -2.52 -2.27
C LYS A 44 -3.34 -2.73 -3.72
N GLN A 45 -2.48 -3.40 -4.46
CA GLN A 45 -2.61 -3.73 -5.87
C GLN A 45 -2.50 -5.25 -6.05
N TYR A 46 -3.09 -5.79 -7.10
CA TYR A 46 -3.13 -7.23 -7.37
C TYR A 46 -2.33 -7.59 -8.62
N HIS A 47 -1.61 -8.70 -8.56
CA HIS A 47 -0.87 -9.27 -9.68
C HIS A 47 -1.85 -9.79 -10.72
N MET A 48 -1.57 -9.46 -11.99
CA MET A 48 -2.27 -10.05 -13.12
C MET A 48 -1.37 -11.08 -13.80
N PRO A 49 -1.92 -12.23 -14.24
CA PRO A 49 -3.34 -12.52 -14.42
C PRO A 49 -4.04 -13.33 -13.30
N ASP A 50 -3.31 -13.84 -12.31
CA ASP A 50 -3.79 -14.93 -11.45
C ASP A 50 -4.31 -14.51 -10.06
N LEU A 51 -4.30 -13.21 -9.72
CA LEU A 51 -4.77 -12.63 -8.44
C LEU A 51 -4.10 -13.21 -7.17
N ASN A 52 -3.20 -14.19 -7.30
CA ASN A 52 -2.55 -14.88 -6.19
C ASN A 52 -1.48 -14.01 -5.52
N GLY A 53 -0.96 -13.01 -6.24
CA GLY A 53 -0.05 -12.02 -5.69
C GLY A 53 -0.78 -10.71 -5.41
N SER A 54 -0.53 -10.12 -4.25
CA SER A 54 -0.82 -8.69 -4.03
C SER A 54 0.44 -7.98 -3.57
N SER A 55 0.52 -6.68 -3.85
CA SER A 55 1.52 -5.81 -3.26
C SER A 55 0.84 -4.63 -2.60
N THR A 56 1.29 -4.24 -1.42
CA THR A 56 0.85 -3.01 -0.76
C THR A 56 2.03 -2.06 -0.68
N THR A 57 1.87 -0.85 -1.22
CA THR A 57 2.95 0.15 -1.32
C THR A 57 2.51 1.47 -0.70
N LEU A 58 3.49 2.30 -0.32
CA LEU A 58 3.26 3.66 0.16
C LEU A 58 3.17 4.63 -1.01
N HIS A 59 2.16 5.49 -0.97
CA HIS A 59 1.91 6.53 -1.96
C HIS A 59 1.82 7.87 -1.25
N TRP A 60 2.36 8.90 -1.89
CA TRP A 60 2.25 10.29 -1.48
C TRP A 60 1.39 11.03 -2.49
N ILE A 61 0.52 11.92 -2.01
CA ILE A 61 -0.26 12.81 -2.86
C ILE A 61 -0.19 14.25 -2.32
N ASP A 62 0.04 15.17 -3.23
CA ASP A 62 -0.13 16.60 -3.02
C ASP A 62 -1.57 17.00 -3.31
N LEU A 63 -2.26 17.61 -2.34
CA LEU A 63 -3.67 17.98 -2.48
C LEU A 63 -3.88 19.27 -3.28
N GLU A 64 -2.87 20.10 -3.42
CA GLU A 64 -2.96 21.36 -4.19
C GLU A 64 -2.73 21.09 -5.68
N THR A 65 -1.76 20.25 -6.00
CA THR A 65 -1.40 19.94 -7.39
C THR A 65 -2.00 18.63 -7.90
N ASN A 66 -2.61 17.83 -7.03
CA ASN A 66 -3.12 16.49 -7.31
C ASN A 66 -2.06 15.51 -7.83
N LYS A 67 -0.78 15.82 -7.60
CA LYS A 67 0.35 15.00 -8.03
C LYS A 67 0.51 13.83 -7.08
N THR A 68 0.57 12.62 -7.63
CA THR A 68 0.77 11.38 -6.87
C THR A 68 2.14 10.78 -7.18
N VAL A 69 2.83 10.31 -6.15
CA VAL A 69 4.14 9.64 -6.25
C VAL A 69 4.07 8.34 -5.47
N GLN A 70 4.43 7.23 -6.12
CA GLN A 70 4.61 5.95 -5.43
C GLN A 70 5.98 5.93 -4.77
N LEU A 71 6.01 5.82 -3.44
CA LEU A 71 7.21 5.94 -2.65
C LEU A 71 8.00 4.63 -2.60
N THR A 72 7.32 3.49 -2.43
CA THR A 72 7.97 2.17 -2.33
C THR A 72 7.76 1.33 -3.58
N ARG A 73 8.79 0.56 -3.96
CA ARG A 73 8.74 -0.35 -5.12
C ARG A 73 7.66 -1.42 -4.94
N PRO A 74 6.81 -1.69 -5.93
CA PRO A 74 5.86 -2.79 -5.87
C PRO A 74 6.60 -4.12 -6.09
N ILE A 75 6.49 -5.02 -5.13
CA ILE A 75 7.05 -6.38 -5.21
C ILE A 75 5.91 -7.33 -4.84
N TRP A 76 5.59 -8.27 -5.72
CA TRP A 76 4.46 -9.19 -5.51
C TRP A 76 4.71 -10.10 -4.31
N GLY A 77 3.71 -10.21 -3.43
CA GLY A 77 3.84 -10.89 -2.13
C GLY A 77 4.35 -9.98 -1.01
N ILE A 78 4.87 -8.80 -1.34
CA ILE A 78 5.35 -7.82 -0.35
C ILE A 78 4.26 -6.80 -0.03
N ASN A 79 4.00 -6.60 1.25
CA ASN A 79 2.97 -5.71 1.75
C ASN A 79 3.52 -4.77 2.81
N ASP A 80 3.49 -3.47 2.49
CA ASP A 80 3.69 -2.40 3.47
C ASP A 80 2.41 -2.20 4.29
N GLN A 81 2.57 -1.99 5.60
CA GLN A 81 1.50 -1.97 6.58
C GLN A 81 1.74 -0.89 7.64
N GLN A 82 0.65 -0.39 8.23
CA GLN A 82 0.63 0.47 9.43
C GLN A 82 1.78 1.47 9.53
N PHE A 83 1.82 2.46 8.63
CA PHE A 83 2.86 3.49 8.71
C PHE A 83 2.54 4.59 9.74
N TYR A 84 3.59 5.24 10.22
CA TYR A 84 3.55 6.35 11.16
C TYR A 84 4.66 7.37 10.86
N TRP A 85 4.40 8.65 11.06
CA TRP A 85 5.38 9.73 10.92
C TRP A 85 6.22 9.85 12.19
N ILE A 86 7.53 9.72 12.10
CA ILE A 86 8.41 10.08 13.23
C ILE A 86 8.57 11.59 13.29
N ASP A 87 8.77 12.22 12.14
CA ASP A 87 8.98 13.65 11.95
C ASP A 87 8.42 14.09 10.59
N SER A 88 8.79 15.27 10.07
CA SER A 88 8.29 15.77 8.77
C SER A 88 8.93 15.13 7.54
N LYS A 89 9.99 14.34 7.68
CA LYS A 89 10.72 13.69 6.58
C LYS A 89 10.87 12.20 6.77
N THR A 90 10.56 11.66 7.94
CA THR A 90 10.80 10.27 8.27
C THR A 90 9.51 9.54 8.60
N ILE A 91 9.27 8.41 7.93
CA ILE A 91 8.17 7.49 8.25
C ILE A 91 8.72 6.14 8.67
N LEU A 92 8.07 5.52 9.64
CA LEU A 92 8.19 4.09 9.93
C LEU A 92 7.00 3.35 9.39
N PHE A 93 7.20 2.10 9.00
CA PHE A 93 6.14 1.21 8.57
C PHE A 93 6.57 -0.24 8.77
N LEU A 94 5.58 -1.12 8.79
CA LEU A 94 5.81 -2.55 8.82
C LEU A 94 5.84 -3.08 7.41
N SER A 95 6.73 -4.03 7.14
CA SER A 95 6.76 -4.70 5.84
C SER A 95 7.37 -6.08 5.98
N ASN A 96 6.94 -6.99 5.13
CA ASN A 96 7.52 -8.32 4.98
C ASN A 96 8.59 -8.38 3.88
N ARG A 97 9.15 -7.23 3.47
CA ARG A 97 10.14 -7.12 2.38
C ARG A 97 11.53 -7.71 2.68
N ALA A 98 11.80 -8.06 3.93
CA ALA A 98 13.03 -8.76 4.28
C ALA A 98 13.03 -10.20 3.78
N GLU A 99 14.20 -10.81 3.69
CA GLU A 99 14.39 -12.19 3.20
C GLU A 99 13.54 -13.23 3.93
N SER A 100 13.24 -13.01 5.22
CA SER A 100 12.43 -13.92 6.02
C SER A 100 10.93 -13.93 5.67
N SER A 101 10.45 -13.00 4.84
CA SER A 101 9.02 -12.79 4.55
C SER A 101 8.13 -12.55 5.78
N LEU A 102 8.74 -12.26 6.93
CA LEU A 102 8.05 -11.88 8.16
C LEU A 102 8.03 -10.36 8.29
N ASN A 103 6.99 -9.82 8.93
CA ASN A 103 6.88 -8.39 9.16
C ASN A 103 8.01 -7.87 10.05
N GLN A 104 8.66 -6.79 9.64
CA GLN A 104 9.71 -6.08 10.36
C GLN A 104 9.50 -4.56 10.22
N ILE A 105 10.20 -3.76 11.03
CA ILE A 105 10.13 -2.30 10.94
C ILE A 105 11.07 -1.81 9.84
N PHE A 106 10.54 -0.98 8.98
CA PHE A 106 11.27 -0.25 7.97
C PHE A 106 11.08 1.25 8.15
N GLN A 107 12.09 2.00 7.72
CA GLN A 107 12.09 3.44 7.66
C GLN A 107 12.16 3.90 6.21
N LEU A 108 11.45 4.99 5.91
CA LEU A 108 11.62 5.75 4.67
C LEU A 108 11.99 7.19 5.01
N ASN A 109 13.00 7.71 4.32
CA ASN A 109 13.40 9.11 4.40
C ASN A 109 12.92 9.81 3.14
N LEU A 110 12.07 10.81 3.30
CA LEU A 110 11.54 11.63 2.24
C LEU A 110 12.55 12.73 1.88
N PRO A 111 12.82 12.95 0.58
CA PRO A 111 13.58 14.11 0.14
C PRO A 111 12.76 15.40 0.34
N ASP A 112 13.43 16.54 0.20
CA ASP A 112 12.79 17.86 0.31
C ASP A 112 11.71 18.07 -0.75
N ASP A 113 11.94 17.57 -1.97
CA ASP A 113 10.98 17.56 -3.06
C ASP A 113 10.60 16.13 -3.41
N VAL A 114 9.57 15.62 -2.73
CA VAL A 114 8.97 14.30 -3.02
C VAL A 114 8.42 14.24 -4.44
N SER A 115 7.99 15.37 -5.00
CA SER A 115 7.38 15.44 -6.31
C SER A 115 8.41 15.20 -7.43
N ALA A 116 9.68 15.51 -7.20
CA ALA A 116 10.77 15.33 -8.17
C ALA A 116 11.34 13.90 -8.20
N ILE A 117 10.83 13.01 -7.37
CA ILE A 117 11.26 11.61 -7.31
C ILE A 117 10.97 10.91 -8.64
N GLY A 118 12.02 10.52 -9.37
CA GLY A 118 11.92 9.76 -10.62
C GLY A 118 11.94 8.23 -10.44
N ASN A 119 12.36 7.73 -9.28
CA ASN A 119 12.49 6.30 -8.93
C ASN A 119 11.94 6.03 -7.53
N PHE A 120 11.64 4.78 -7.17
CA PHE A 120 11.23 4.46 -5.81
C PHE A 120 12.31 4.79 -4.77
N LEU A 121 11.87 5.14 -3.55
CA LEU A 121 12.73 5.24 -2.39
C LEU A 121 13.05 3.84 -1.86
N ASP A 122 14.29 3.64 -1.41
CA ASP A 122 14.74 2.37 -0.81
C ASP A 122 14.48 2.37 0.70
N PRO A 123 13.59 1.49 1.20
CA PRO A 123 13.35 1.39 2.63
C PRO A 123 14.56 0.86 3.39
N ILE A 124 14.82 1.42 4.55
CA ILE A 124 15.90 1.00 5.45
C ILE A 124 15.30 0.06 6.48
N GLN A 125 15.80 -1.17 6.56
CA GLN A 125 15.40 -2.13 7.59
C GLN A 125 15.94 -1.69 8.95
N ILE A 126 15.06 -1.52 9.94
CA ILE A 126 15.42 -1.10 11.29
C ILE A 126 15.54 -2.29 12.24
N THR A 127 14.71 -3.33 12.06
CA THR A 127 14.74 -4.54 12.89
C THR A 127 15.14 -5.76 12.07
N ASN A 128 15.88 -6.68 12.69
CA ASN A 128 16.28 -7.97 12.09
C ASN A 128 15.53 -9.17 12.70
N TYR A 129 14.57 -8.93 13.59
CA TYR A 129 13.69 -9.93 14.17
C TYR A 129 12.25 -9.69 13.70
N PRO A 130 11.44 -10.76 13.55
CA PRO A 130 10.05 -10.61 13.15
C PRO A 130 9.22 -9.94 14.24
N LEU A 131 8.25 -9.14 13.83
CA LEU A 131 7.22 -8.58 14.69
C LEU A 131 5.91 -9.34 14.47
N ASP A 132 5.48 -10.01 15.53
CA ASP A 132 4.14 -10.56 15.63
C ASP A 132 3.27 -9.56 16.42
N ILE A 133 2.27 -8.99 15.76
CA ILE A 133 1.39 -7.97 16.33
C ILE A 133 0.12 -8.60 16.93
N ASP A 134 -0.05 -9.92 16.77
CA ASP A 134 -1.20 -10.64 17.32
C ASP A 134 -1.15 -10.76 18.87
N ASN A 135 -0.08 -10.26 19.52
CA ASN A 135 0.13 -10.34 20.98
C ASN A 135 0.04 -8.99 21.74
N LEU A 136 -0.41 -7.89 21.12
CA LEU A 136 -0.60 -6.62 21.82
C LEU A 136 -2.09 -6.36 22.08
N VAL A 137 -2.62 -6.92 23.17
CA VAL A 137 -3.93 -6.61 23.76
C VAL A 137 -3.74 -5.85 25.06
#